data_AF-Q97BU3-F1
#
_entry.id   AF-Q97BU3-F1
#
_cell.length_a   1.000
_cell.length_b   1.000
_cell.length_c   1.000
_cell.angle_alpha   90.00
_cell.angle_beta   90.00
_cell.angle_gamma   90.00
#
_symmetry.space_group_name_H-M   'P 1'
#
loop_
_entity.id
_entity.type
_entity.pdbx_description
1 polymer ?
#
loop_
_entity_poly.entity_id
_entity_poly.type
_entity_poly.pdbx_seq_one_letter_code
_entity_poly.pdbx_strand_id
1 'polypeptide(L)'
;MIDMENVRYCPVIDDNLPLDHVFFKFRSEIESAEAFIGLAVSEGVKVNETRELLDMLDTVYNSLYDEESKLNEFQEKRLKFTEEEWYDIKEKCNSGSKWSLYLMLARSHIDNAVYWLSKLREDERFVNKVSDENIMALYKIGAVILREGLGDVRL
;
A
#
# COMPACT_ATOMS: atom_id res chain seq x y z
N MET A 1 32.36 8.69 -11.73
CA MET A 1 31.56 8.33 -12.91
C MET A 1 30.50 7.36 -12.43
N ILE A 2 29.23 7.76 -12.42
CA ILE A 2 28.14 6.80 -12.30
C ILE A 2 28.13 6.05 -13.63
N ASP A 3 28.35 4.74 -13.61
CA ASP A 3 28.24 3.93 -14.83
C ASP A 3 26.86 4.18 -15.45
N MET A 4 26.84 4.69 -16.68
CA MET A 4 25.61 4.96 -17.44
C MET A 4 24.76 3.69 -17.68
N GLU A 5 25.24 2.50 -17.28
CA GLU A 5 24.58 1.22 -17.52
C GLU A 5 23.61 0.78 -16.40
N ASN A 6 23.63 1.40 -15.21
CA ASN A 6 22.85 0.92 -14.05
C ASN A 6 21.79 1.93 -13.57
N VAL A 7 21.03 2.49 -14.50
CA VAL A 7 19.92 3.40 -14.20
C VAL A 7 18.57 2.85 -14.68
N ARG A 8 17.50 3.26 -14.02
CA ARG A 8 16.11 2.93 -14.37
C ARG A 8 15.25 4.18 -14.26
N TYR A 9 14.28 4.28 -15.16
CA TYR A 9 13.35 5.41 -15.19
C TYR A 9 12.40 5.42 -13.97
N CYS A 10 12.22 6.60 -13.39
CA CYS A 10 11.30 6.90 -12.31
C CYS A 10 10.19 7.85 -12.79
N PRO A 11 8.93 7.40 -12.81
CA PRO A 11 7.83 8.24 -13.29
C PRO A 11 7.45 9.39 -12.34
N VAL A 12 7.80 9.35 -11.04
CA VAL A 12 7.39 10.38 -10.05
C VAL A 12 8.06 11.72 -10.31
N ILE A 13 9.33 11.67 -10.70
CA ILE A 13 10.18 12.84 -10.90
C ILE A 13 10.60 13.02 -12.37
N ASP A 14 10.11 12.14 -13.26
CA ASP A 14 10.45 12.10 -14.67
C ASP A 14 11.97 12.07 -14.95
N ASP A 15 12.69 11.21 -14.23
CA ASP A 15 14.16 11.13 -14.31
C ASP A 15 14.68 9.69 -14.12
N ASN A 16 15.94 9.46 -14.48
CA ASN A 16 16.64 8.19 -14.29
C ASN A 16 17.30 8.13 -12.91
N LEU A 17 16.97 7.08 -12.16
CA LEU A 17 17.54 6.79 -10.84
C LEU A 17 18.50 5.60 -10.92
N PRO A 18 19.51 5.51 -10.04
CA PRO A 18 20.30 4.30 -9.85
C PRO A 18 19.40 3.08 -9.60
N LEU A 19 19.76 1.89 -10.11
CA LEU A 19 18.96 0.67 -9.96
C LEU A 19 18.66 0.27 -8.50
N ASP A 20 19.56 0.59 -7.58
CA ASP A 20 19.46 0.32 -6.15
C ASP A 20 18.68 1.41 -5.39
N HIS A 21 18.14 2.41 -6.09
CA HIS A 21 17.40 3.50 -5.47
C HIS A 21 16.14 3.02 -4.74
N VAL A 22 15.90 3.59 -3.55
CA VAL A 22 14.82 3.20 -2.63
C VAL A 22 13.42 3.27 -3.24
N PHE A 23 13.21 4.20 -4.18
CA PHE A 23 11.97 4.31 -4.96
C PHE A 23 11.54 2.97 -5.58
N PHE A 24 12.47 2.20 -6.15
CA PHE A 24 12.13 0.95 -6.82
C PHE A 24 11.71 -0.13 -5.83
N LYS A 25 12.25 -0.10 -4.62
CA LYS A 25 11.80 -0.97 -3.54
C LYS A 25 10.41 -0.57 -3.07
N PHE A 26 10.17 0.72 -2.81
CA PHE A 26 8.84 1.24 -2.50
C PHE A 26 7.79 0.81 -3.54
N ARG A 27 8.05 1.06 -4.83
CA ARG A 27 7.14 0.66 -5.91
C ARG A 27 6.85 -0.84 -5.92
N SER A 28 7.89 -1.68 -5.76
CA SER A 28 7.69 -3.13 -5.75
C SER A 28 6.81 -3.63 -4.61
N GLU A 29 6.83 -2.96 -3.45
CA GLU A 29 5.95 -3.30 -2.33
C GLU A 29 4.50 -2.87 -2.59
N ILE A 30 4.28 -1.71 -3.21
CA ILE A 30 2.93 -1.30 -3.66
C ILE A 30 2.37 -2.30 -4.68
N GLU A 31 3.13 -2.62 -5.73
CA GLU A 31 2.73 -3.59 -6.77
C GLU A 31 2.42 -4.97 -6.16
N SER A 32 3.20 -5.39 -5.14
CA SER A 32 2.95 -6.65 -4.42
C SER A 32 1.66 -6.59 -3.59
N ALA A 33 1.40 -5.48 -2.90
CA ALA A 33 0.17 -5.29 -2.15
C ALA A 33 -1.07 -5.32 -3.07
N GLU A 34 -1.02 -4.63 -4.20
CA GLU A 34 -2.07 -4.66 -5.23
C GLU A 34 -2.30 -6.08 -5.76
N ALA A 35 -1.22 -6.81 -6.06
CA ALA A 35 -1.31 -8.19 -6.54
C ALA A 35 -2.01 -9.09 -5.52
N PHE A 36 -1.69 -8.97 -4.23
CA PHE A 36 -2.34 -9.74 -3.18
C PHE A 36 -3.80 -9.33 -2.94
N ILE A 37 -4.14 -8.04 -3.05
CA ILE A 37 -5.54 -7.58 -3.06
C ILE A 37 -6.27 -8.19 -4.27
N GLY A 38 -5.65 -8.22 -5.44
CA GLY A 38 -6.19 -8.87 -6.64
C GLY A 38 -6.42 -10.37 -6.46
N LEU A 39 -5.50 -11.08 -5.79
CA LEU A 39 -5.70 -12.48 -5.41
C LEU A 39 -6.87 -12.63 -4.43
N ALA A 40 -7.01 -11.75 -3.44
CA ALA A 40 -8.17 -11.75 -2.55
C ALA A 40 -9.49 -11.53 -3.32
N VAL A 41 -9.54 -10.59 -4.28
CA VAL A 41 -10.71 -10.41 -5.16
C VAL A 41 -11.06 -11.71 -5.90
N SER A 42 -10.05 -12.46 -6.35
CA SER A 42 -10.26 -13.71 -7.11
C SER A 42 -10.90 -14.85 -6.30
N GLU A 43 -10.84 -14.78 -4.97
CA GLU A 43 -11.48 -15.77 -4.07
C GLU A 43 -13.00 -15.58 -3.97
N GLY A 44 -13.56 -14.49 -4.51
CA GLY A 44 -15.01 -14.27 -4.56
C GLY A 44 -15.66 -13.90 -3.23
N VAL A 45 -14.87 -13.58 -2.21
CA VAL A 45 -15.33 -13.16 -0.87
C VAL A 45 -15.20 -11.64 -0.74
N LYS A 46 -16.24 -10.96 -0.25
CA LYS A 46 -16.26 -9.49 -0.02
C LYS A 46 -15.65 -8.69 -1.18
N VAL A 47 -16.06 -9.02 -2.40
CA VAL A 47 -15.42 -8.53 -3.63
C VAL A 47 -15.47 -7.01 -3.74
N ASN A 48 -16.57 -6.39 -3.35
CA ASN A 48 -16.74 -4.95 -3.46
C ASN A 48 -15.85 -4.21 -2.47
N GLU A 49 -15.81 -4.66 -1.22
CA GLU A 49 -14.97 -4.10 -0.17
C GLU A 49 -13.49 -4.27 -0.51
N THR A 50 -13.12 -5.42 -1.08
CA THR A 50 -11.74 -5.73 -1.48
C THR A 50 -11.31 -4.88 -2.69
N ARG A 51 -12.20 -4.63 -3.66
CA ARG A 51 -11.92 -3.72 -4.79
C ARG A 51 -11.78 -2.27 -4.33
N GLU A 52 -12.58 -1.84 -3.37
CA GLU A 52 -12.46 -0.49 -2.81
C GLU A 52 -11.07 -0.26 -2.17
N LEU A 53 -10.47 -1.29 -1.55
CA LEU A 53 -9.09 -1.23 -1.04
C LEU A 53 -8.07 -1.01 -2.17
N LEU A 54 -8.28 -1.66 -3.31
CA LEU A 54 -7.42 -1.48 -4.49
C LEU A 54 -7.54 -0.04 -5.02
N ASP A 55 -8.76 0.46 -5.16
CA ASP A 55 -9.02 1.83 -5.63
C ASP A 55 -8.37 2.87 -4.69
N MET A 56 -8.47 2.65 -3.38
CA MET A 56 -7.84 3.53 -2.38
C MET A 56 -6.31 3.50 -2.46
N LEU A 57 -5.72 2.31 -2.61
CA LEU A 57 -4.27 2.14 -2.72
C LEU A 57 -3.72 2.80 -3.98
N ASP A 58 -4.34 2.53 -5.12
CA ASP A 58 -3.97 3.13 -6.41
C ASP A 58 -4.10 4.66 -6.37
N THR A 59 -5.17 5.20 -5.79
CA THR A 59 -5.35 6.65 -5.64
C THR A 59 -4.23 7.28 -4.81
N VAL A 60 -3.86 6.68 -3.68
CA VAL A 60 -2.77 7.18 -2.82
C VAL A 60 -1.42 7.05 -3.53
N TYR A 61 -1.18 5.96 -4.25
CA TYR A 61 0.04 5.80 -5.04
C TYR A 61 0.14 6.83 -6.16
N ASN A 62 -0.94 7.03 -6.91
CA ASN A 62 -1.01 7.98 -8.02
C ASN A 62 -0.92 9.45 -7.55
N SER A 63 -1.29 9.74 -6.30
CA SER A 63 -1.13 11.07 -5.72
C SER A 63 0.32 11.53 -5.57
N LEU A 64 1.30 10.63 -5.67
CA LEU A 64 2.72 10.99 -5.72
C LEU A 64 3.12 11.65 -7.05
N TYR A 65 2.35 11.39 -8.11
CA TYR A 65 2.59 11.87 -9.47
C TYR A 65 1.67 13.06 -9.78
N ASP A 66 0.42 12.97 -9.35
CA ASP A 66 -0.66 13.89 -9.65
C ASP A 66 -1.36 14.35 -8.37
N GLU A 67 -1.21 15.63 -8.02
CA GLU A 67 -1.84 16.23 -6.85
C GLU A 67 -3.38 16.25 -6.92
N GLU A 68 -3.96 16.06 -8.11
CA GLU A 68 -5.41 15.95 -8.29
C GLU A 68 -5.95 14.57 -7.93
N SER A 69 -5.09 13.53 -7.87
CA SER A 69 -5.46 12.19 -7.42
C SER A 69 -5.73 12.19 -5.93
N LYS A 70 -7.01 12.29 -5.56
CA LYS A 70 -7.46 12.37 -4.17
C LYS A 70 -8.53 11.34 -3.87
N LEU A 71 -8.46 10.78 -2.67
CA LEU A 71 -9.53 9.95 -2.13
C LEU A 71 -10.82 10.74 -2.07
N ASN A 72 -11.95 10.08 -2.32
CA ASN A 72 -13.25 10.73 -2.12
C ASN A 72 -13.58 10.88 -0.63
N GLU A 73 -14.56 11.71 -0.30
CA GLU A 73 -14.94 12.01 1.09
C GLU A 73 -15.27 10.75 1.90
N PHE A 74 -15.90 9.75 1.28
CA PHE A 74 -16.23 8.50 1.93
C PHE A 74 -14.98 7.68 2.30
N GLN A 75 -14.03 7.56 1.38
CA GLN A 75 -12.76 6.85 1.59
C GLN A 75 -11.90 7.58 2.63
N GLU A 76 -11.79 8.90 2.57
CA GLU A 76 -11.10 9.69 3.60
C GLU A 76 -11.71 9.46 4.97
N LYS A 77 -13.04 9.49 5.05
CA LYS A 77 -13.77 9.22 6.28
C LYS A 77 -13.47 7.82 6.79
N ARG A 78 -13.48 6.80 5.92
CA ARG A 78 -13.13 5.42 6.25
C ARG A 78 -11.73 5.32 6.86
N LEU A 79 -10.73 6.00 6.28
CA LEU A 79 -9.38 6.07 6.84
C LEU A 79 -9.35 6.80 8.19
N LYS A 80 -10.08 7.91 8.33
CA LYS A 80 -10.16 8.67 9.59
C LYS A 80 -10.72 7.83 10.74
N PHE A 81 -11.74 7.02 10.50
CA PHE A 81 -12.39 6.17 11.51
C PHE A 81 -11.69 4.85 11.80
N THR A 82 -10.76 4.41 10.95
CA THR A 82 -10.10 3.12 11.14
C THR A 82 -8.86 3.29 12.00
N GLU A 83 -8.79 2.50 13.07
CA GLU A 83 -7.62 2.32 13.93
C GLU A 83 -7.06 0.91 13.74
N GLU A 84 -5.80 0.69 14.09
CA GLU A 84 -5.22 -0.64 14.07
C GLU A 84 -5.80 -1.47 15.22
N GLU A 85 -6.44 -2.59 14.89
CA GLU A 85 -7.02 -3.51 15.86
C GLU A 85 -6.00 -4.57 16.30
N TRP A 86 -6.12 -5.04 17.54
CA TRP A 86 -5.33 -6.19 18.01
C TRP A 86 -5.71 -7.45 17.21
N TYR A 87 -4.72 -8.28 16.89
CA TYR A 87 -4.94 -9.52 16.16
C TYR A 87 -3.92 -10.61 16.49
N ASP A 88 -4.32 -11.86 16.25
CA ASP A 88 -3.41 -13.02 16.25
C ASP A 88 -3.36 -13.64 14.84
N ILE A 89 -2.22 -13.48 14.18
CA ILE A 89 -1.99 -14.04 12.83
C ILE A 89 -2.02 -15.57 12.82
N LYS A 90 -1.66 -16.23 13.92
CA LYS A 90 -1.62 -17.69 14.00
C LYS A 90 -3.03 -18.28 13.87
N GLU A 91 -4.02 -17.67 14.52
CA GLU A 91 -5.43 -18.08 14.41
C GLU A 91 -5.93 -17.94 12.96
N LYS A 92 -5.51 -16.88 12.25
CA LYS A 92 -5.83 -16.69 10.83
C LYS A 92 -5.16 -17.71 9.92
N CYS A 93 -3.90 -18.05 10.18
CA CYS A 93 -3.20 -19.12 9.47
C CYS A 93 -3.86 -20.49 9.72
N ASN A 94 -4.30 -20.77 10.94
CA ASN A 94 -4.96 -22.02 11.28
C ASN A 94 -6.35 -22.17 10.62
N SER A 95 -7.10 -21.07 10.45
CA SER A 95 -8.41 -21.12 9.80
C SER A 95 -8.33 -21.38 8.30
N GLY A 96 -7.20 -21.05 7.65
CA GLY A 96 -6.93 -21.38 6.25
C GLY A 96 -7.76 -20.61 5.23
N SER A 97 -8.42 -19.50 5.62
CA SER A 97 -9.15 -18.64 4.67
C SER A 97 -8.14 -17.94 3.75
N LYS A 98 -8.05 -18.39 2.50
CA LYS A 98 -7.14 -17.82 1.48
C LYS A 98 -7.38 -16.33 1.28
N TRP A 99 -8.65 -15.91 1.20
CA TRP A 99 -9.02 -14.51 1.10
C TRP A 99 -8.40 -13.69 2.24
N SER A 100 -8.58 -14.13 3.49
CA SER A 100 -8.01 -13.43 4.64
C SER A 100 -6.48 -13.44 4.63
N LEU A 101 -5.85 -14.54 4.22
CA LEU A 101 -4.39 -14.66 4.16
C LEU A 101 -3.79 -13.76 3.07
N TYR A 102 -4.45 -13.63 1.93
CA TYR A 102 -4.04 -12.68 0.89
C TYR A 102 -4.14 -11.24 1.39
N LEU A 103 -5.18 -10.89 2.16
CA LEU A 103 -5.23 -9.57 2.80
C LEU A 103 -4.12 -9.36 3.84
N MET A 104 -3.77 -10.38 4.63
CA MET A 104 -2.64 -10.27 5.57
C MET A 104 -1.30 -10.10 4.84
N LEU A 105 -1.11 -10.75 3.69
CA LEU A 105 0.06 -10.57 2.84
C LEU A 105 0.08 -9.16 2.22
N ALA A 106 -1.05 -8.69 1.69
CA ALA A 106 -1.17 -7.33 1.17
C ALA A 106 -0.82 -6.30 2.25
N ARG A 107 -1.33 -6.46 3.46
CA ARG A 107 -0.98 -5.61 4.60
C ARG A 107 0.52 -5.60 4.88
N SER A 108 1.17 -6.76 4.91
CA SER A 108 2.62 -6.82 5.15
C SER A 108 3.42 -6.03 4.12
N HIS A 109 2.98 -6.06 2.85
CA HIS A 109 3.58 -5.27 1.79
C HIS A 109 3.27 -3.77 1.92
N ILE A 110 2.07 -3.41 2.39
CA ILE A 110 1.75 -2.02 2.74
C ILE A 110 2.65 -1.51 3.86
N ASP A 111 2.87 -2.28 4.92
CA ASP A 111 3.74 -1.88 6.03
C ASP A 111 5.19 -1.65 5.55
N ASN A 112 5.69 -2.51 4.66
CA ASN A 112 6.98 -2.30 4.00
C ASN A 112 6.97 -1.05 3.11
N ALA A 113 5.90 -0.83 2.35
CA ALA A 113 5.77 0.34 1.49
C ALA A 113 5.76 1.64 2.31
N VAL A 114 5.11 1.67 3.47
CA VAL A 114 5.13 2.80 4.42
C VAL A 114 6.57 3.09 4.87
N TYR A 115 7.33 2.04 5.23
CA TYR A 115 8.73 2.19 5.60
C TYR A 115 9.56 2.78 4.45
N TRP A 116 9.45 2.23 3.24
CA TRP A 116 10.22 2.69 2.10
C TRP A 116 9.79 4.06 1.58
N LEU A 117 8.51 4.42 1.68
CA LEU A 117 8.01 5.75 1.37
C LEU A 117 8.57 6.79 2.36
N SER A 118 8.63 6.44 3.64
CA SER A 118 9.25 7.28 4.67
C SER A 118 10.74 7.51 4.40
N LYS A 119 11.45 6.49 3.89
CA LYS A 119 12.83 6.61 3.42
C LYS A 119 12.98 7.40 2.13
N LEU A 120 12.04 7.25 1.20
CA LEU A 120 12.02 8.01 -0.04
C LEU A 120 11.89 9.52 0.21
N ARG A 121 11.10 9.93 1.21
CA ARG A 121 10.96 11.33 1.64
C ARG A 121 12.28 11.98 2.09
N GLU A 122 13.27 11.19 2.52
CA GLU A 122 14.60 11.69 2.92
C GLU A 122 15.45 12.11 1.69
N ASP A 123 15.08 11.72 0.46
CA ASP A 123 15.72 12.16 -0.78
C ASP A 123 15.20 13.54 -1.21
N GLU A 124 16.12 14.48 -1.46
CA GLU A 124 15.80 15.87 -1.84
C GLU A 124 14.91 15.98 -3.08
N ARG A 125 14.99 15.02 -4.01
CA ARG A 125 14.16 14.98 -5.23
C ARG A 125 12.70 14.61 -4.95
N PHE A 126 12.42 14.03 -3.79
CA PHE A 126 11.11 13.51 -3.41
C PHE A 126 10.47 14.27 -2.24
N VAL A 127 11.19 15.19 -1.57
CA VAL A 127 10.67 16.00 -0.45
C VAL A 127 9.36 16.72 -0.78
N ASN A 128 9.22 17.26 -2.00
CA ASN A 128 8.01 17.96 -2.43
C ASN A 128 6.95 17.03 -3.05
N LYS A 129 7.24 15.72 -3.14
CA LYS A 129 6.35 14.70 -3.73
C LYS A 129 5.75 13.78 -2.68
N VAL A 130 6.43 13.59 -1.55
CA VAL A 130 6.01 12.69 -0.48
C VAL A 130 5.66 13.50 0.75
N SER A 131 4.38 13.64 1.03
CA SER A 131 3.87 14.31 2.24
C SER A 131 3.63 13.31 3.39
N ASP A 132 3.53 13.84 4.61
CA ASP A 132 3.09 13.07 5.79
C ASP A 132 1.70 12.49 5.59
N GLU A 133 0.85 13.19 4.83
CA GLU A 133 -0.50 12.74 4.50
C GLU A 133 -0.46 11.48 3.63
N ASN A 134 0.44 11.39 2.66
CA ASN A 134 0.61 10.18 1.84
C ASN A 134 1.02 8.98 2.70
N ILE A 135 2.01 9.17 3.58
CA ILE A 135 2.52 8.12 4.48
C ILE A 135 1.41 7.65 5.43
N MET A 136 0.68 8.59 6.03
CA MET A 136 -0.41 8.29 6.96
C MET A 136 -1.61 7.65 6.26
N ALA A 137 -1.95 8.06 5.04
CA ALA A 137 -3.00 7.43 4.26
C ALA A 137 -2.66 5.98 3.95
N LEU A 138 -1.44 5.70 3.50
CA LEU A 138 -0.97 4.34 3.21
C LEU A 138 -0.96 3.45 4.47
N TYR A 139 -0.47 3.97 5.59
CA TYR A 139 -0.54 3.28 6.88
C TYR A 139 -1.98 2.93 7.28
N LYS A 140 -2.92 3.88 7.14
CA LYS A 140 -4.33 3.66 7.45
C LYS A 140 -4.99 2.67 6.50
N ILE A 141 -4.60 2.63 5.23
CA ILE A 141 -5.04 1.58 4.29
C ILE A 141 -4.62 0.20 4.85
N GLY A 142 -3.40 0.05 5.35
CA GLY A 142 -2.94 -1.16 6.02
C GLY A 142 -3.82 -1.58 7.21
N ALA A 143 -4.28 -0.62 8.01
CA ALA A 143 -5.23 -0.87 9.11
C ALA A 143 -6.64 -1.29 8.61
N VAL A 144 -7.12 -0.70 7.50
CA VAL A 144 -8.39 -1.14 6.89
C VAL A 144 -8.26 -2.57 6.35
N ILE A 145 -7.17 -2.89 5.65
CA ILE A 145 -6.90 -4.24 5.15
C ILE A 145 -6.88 -5.25 6.31
N LEU A 146 -6.22 -4.90 7.42
CA LEU A 146 -6.22 -5.71 8.63
C LEU A 146 -7.65 -6.02 9.07
N ARG A 147 -8.43 -4.98 9.34
CA ARG A 147 -9.80 -5.08 9.85
C ARG A 147 -10.69 -5.91 8.95
N GLU A 148 -10.58 -5.74 7.63
CA GLU A 148 -11.34 -6.56 6.68
C GLU A 148 -10.95 -8.04 6.77
N GLY A 149 -9.64 -8.35 6.72
CA GLY A 149 -9.15 -9.72 6.87
C GLY A 149 -9.43 -10.33 8.25
N LEU A 150 -9.64 -9.51 9.28
CA LEU A 150 -10.14 -9.96 10.58
C LEU A 150 -11.61 -10.37 10.54
N GLY A 151 -12.44 -9.80 9.65
CA GLY A 151 -13.88 -10.02 9.59
C GLY A 151 -14.37 -11.47 9.46
N ASP A 152 -13.52 -12.41 9.05
CA ASP A 152 -13.81 -13.86 9.04
C ASP A 152 -13.76 -14.51 10.44
N VAL A 153 -13.11 -13.87 11.41
CA VAL A 153 -12.96 -14.33 12.80
C VAL A 153 -13.47 -13.20 13.68
N ARG A 154 -14.73 -13.28 14.11
CA ARG A 154 -15.14 -12.51 15.28
C ARG A 154 -14.44 -13.12 16.49
N LEU A 155 -13.57 -12.34 17.14
CA LEU A 155 -13.13 -12.61 18.51
C LEU A 155 -14.34 -12.60 19.45
#